data_AF-A0A3P7NQ96-F1
#
_entry.id   AF-A0A3P7NQ96-F1
#
_cell.length_a   1.000
_cell.length_b   1.000
_cell.length_c   1.000
_cell.angle_alpha   90.00
_cell.angle_beta   90.00
_cell.angle_gamma   90.00
#
_symmetry.space_group_name_H-M   'P 1'
#
loop_
_entity.id
_entity.type
_entity.pdbx_description
1 polymer ?
#
loop_
_entity_poly.entity_id
_entity_poly.type
_entity_poly.pdbx_seq_one_letter_code
_entity_poly.pdbx_strand_id
1 'polypeptide(L)'
;MDESIIENLVKTENPDEGVANEAVLAALRENKDVVSGVIEGGFTVWEGTRHLLNFLEPRNAEVHHFVQGKRVLDLGCGAGLLGIYALQQGASRVVFQTNRRAKSVSFYSGDWHDLSELWRTLSDLRFDLILTAEIIYRPELYVKLHEMLDVALAHNPDSSILMANKLSYHGIGGNVYDFVKFVEERGVFSLNMKQLTDSGIAYVCLSMKRILTSYSTLVSRIAAGIRIQHCQCKD
;
A
#
# COMPACT_ATOMS: atom_id res chain seq x y z
N MET A 1 6.23 -19.92 10.18
CA MET A 1 5.87 -20.38 8.81
C MET A 1 7.16 -20.37 8.01
N ASP A 2 7.51 -21.46 7.32
CA ASP A 2 8.73 -21.51 6.51
C ASP A 2 8.48 -20.75 5.19
N GLU A 3 9.00 -19.53 5.10
CA GLU A 3 8.79 -18.67 3.94
C GLU A 3 9.50 -19.18 2.69
N SER A 4 10.57 -19.98 2.83
CA SER A 4 11.24 -20.58 1.68
C SER A 4 10.32 -21.53 0.92
N ILE A 5 9.44 -22.23 1.63
CA ILE A 5 8.40 -23.08 1.03
C ILE A 5 7.38 -22.22 0.27
N ILE A 6 6.95 -21.09 0.85
CA ILE A 6 5.99 -20.19 0.19
C ILE A 6 6.60 -19.56 -1.05
N GLU A 7 7.83 -19.06 -0.96
CA GLU A 7 8.53 -18.50 -2.12
C GLU A 7 8.72 -19.52 -3.23
N ASN A 8 9.11 -20.76 -2.88
CA ASN A 8 9.23 -21.82 -3.85
C ASN A 8 7.89 -22.10 -4.53
N LEU A 9 6.80 -22.25 -3.76
CA LEU A 9 5.46 -22.45 -4.31
C LEU A 9 5.03 -21.29 -5.24
N VAL A 10 5.25 -20.04 -4.84
CA VAL A 10 4.89 -18.86 -5.66
C VAL A 10 5.75 -18.78 -6.93
N LYS A 11 7.01 -19.22 -6.88
CA LYS A 11 7.93 -19.25 -8.03
C LYS A 11 7.65 -20.43 -8.98
N THR A 12 7.17 -21.57 -8.47
CA THR A 12 6.99 -22.80 -9.26
C THR A 12 5.55 -23.03 -9.74
N GLU A 13 4.54 -22.67 -8.95
CA GLU A 13 3.12 -22.78 -9.36
C GLU A 13 2.71 -21.53 -10.12
N ASN A 14 3.02 -21.51 -11.42
CA ASN A 14 2.48 -20.50 -12.32
C ASN A 14 1.19 -21.06 -12.93
N PRO A 15 -0.01 -20.54 -12.60
CA PRO A 15 -1.26 -21.07 -13.14
C PRO A 15 -1.41 -20.87 -14.65
N ASP A 16 -0.55 -20.07 -15.29
CA ASP A 16 -0.41 -20.00 -16.74
C ASP A 16 0.81 -20.79 -17.20
N GLU A 17 0.65 -22.11 -17.33
CA GLU A 17 1.61 -23.04 -17.95
C GLU A 17 2.01 -22.68 -19.41
N GLY A 18 1.50 -21.58 -19.97
CA GLY A 18 1.76 -21.15 -21.34
C GLY A 18 2.66 -19.92 -21.51
N VAL A 19 2.87 -19.06 -20.50
CA VAL A 19 3.69 -17.84 -20.64
C VAL A 19 4.33 -17.44 -19.31
N ALA A 20 5.21 -18.28 -18.76
CA ALA A 20 6.29 -17.72 -17.95
C ALA A 20 7.19 -16.95 -18.94
N ASN A 21 7.00 -15.63 -19.02
CA ASN A 21 7.79 -14.78 -19.91
C ASN A 21 9.28 -15.02 -19.62
N GLU A 22 10.08 -15.43 -20.62
CA GLU A 22 11.50 -15.73 -20.43
C GLU A 22 12.25 -14.56 -19.78
N ALA A 23 11.80 -13.32 -20.02
CA ALA A 23 12.33 -12.12 -19.36
C ALA A 23 12.07 -12.11 -17.84
N VAL A 24 10.92 -12.61 -17.38
CA VAL A 24 10.58 -12.76 -15.95
C VAL A 24 11.44 -13.86 -15.33
N LEU A 25 11.57 -15.01 -16.00
CA LEU A 25 12.41 -16.11 -15.52
C LEU A 25 13.88 -15.71 -15.45
N ALA A 26 14.38 -14.96 -16.44
CA ALA A 26 15.73 -14.42 -16.44
C ALA A 26 15.95 -13.43 -15.28
N ALA A 27 15.00 -12.50 -15.05
CA ALA A 27 15.08 -11.57 -13.92
C ALA A 27 15.09 -12.30 -12.57
N LEU A 28 14.25 -13.32 -12.39
CA LEU A 28 14.20 -14.12 -11.17
C LEU A 28 15.48 -14.94 -10.95
N ARG A 29 16.07 -15.53 -12.01
CA ARG A 29 17.37 -16.22 -11.94
C ARG A 29 18.50 -15.30 -11.49
N GLU A 30 18.41 -14.01 -11.82
CA GLU A 30 19.36 -12.97 -11.39
C GLU A 30 19.02 -12.35 -10.03
N ASN A 31 18.04 -12.88 -9.29
CA ASN A 31 17.53 -12.32 -8.03
C ASN A 31 17.04 -10.86 -8.17
N LYS A 32 16.46 -10.50 -9.33
CA LYS A 32 15.83 -9.20 -9.57
C LYS A 32 14.32 -9.31 -9.37
N ASP A 33 13.83 -8.75 -8.27
CA ASP A 33 12.40 -8.78 -7.94
C ASP A 33 11.57 -7.67 -8.61
N VAL A 34 12.21 -6.59 -9.06
CA VAL A 34 11.56 -5.48 -9.77
C VAL A 34 12.38 -5.09 -11.00
N VAL A 35 11.76 -5.22 -12.18
CA VAL A 35 12.20 -4.72 -13.47
C VAL A 35 10.97 -4.13 -14.16
N SER A 36 10.97 -2.81 -14.35
CA SER A 36 9.84 -2.06 -14.92
C SER A 36 9.32 -2.70 -16.22
N GLY A 37 8.02 -3.00 -16.27
CA GLY A 37 7.36 -3.63 -17.42
C GLY A 37 7.67 -5.12 -17.63
N VAL A 38 8.47 -5.74 -16.76
CA VAL A 38 8.82 -7.17 -16.82
C VAL A 38 8.33 -7.89 -15.56
N ILE A 39 8.79 -7.46 -14.37
CA ILE A 39 8.39 -8.00 -13.07
C ILE A 39 8.24 -6.81 -12.11
N GLU A 40 7.08 -6.61 -11.48
CA GLU A 40 6.86 -5.51 -10.53
C GLU A 40 6.68 -6.05 -9.11
N GLY A 41 7.45 -7.08 -8.74
CA GLY A 41 7.36 -7.78 -7.45
C GLY A 41 6.38 -8.96 -7.42
N GLY A 42 6.25 -9.59 -6.24
CA GLY A 42 5.25 -10.63 -5.93
C GLY A 42 5.69 -12.10 -6.07
N PHE A 43 6.94 -12.40 -6.43
CA PHE A 43 7.49 -13.78 -6.40
C PHE A 43 8.30 -14.10 -5.13
N THR A 44 8.68 -13.07 -4.37
CA THR A 44 9.54 -13.15 -3.20
C THR A 44 8.79 -12.57 -2.02
N VAL A 45 9.00 -13.11 -0.82
CA VAL A 45 8.48 -12.49 0.40
C VAL A 45 9.48 -11.41 0.80
N TRP A 46 9.05 -10.16 0.70
CA TRP A 46 9.92 -9.02 1.00
C TRP A 46 10.08 -8.85 2.51
N GLU A 47 11.28 -8.49 2.97
CA GLU A 47 11.58 -8.31 4.40
C GLU A 47 10.68 -7.27 5.07
N GLY A 48 10.22 -6.24 4.35
CA GLY A 48 9.22 -5.30 4.85
C GLY A 48 7.91 -5.96 5.25
N THR A 49 7.49 -7.05 4.57
CA THR A 49 6.32 -7.85 4.98
C THR A 49 6.55 -8.46 6.36
N ARG A 50 7.73 -9.06 6.60
CA ARG A 50 8.10 -9.61 7.90
C ARG A 50 8.12 -8.55 8.99
N HIS A 51 8.74 -7.40 8.70
CA HIS A 51 8.78 -6.29 9.64
C HIS A 51 7.39 -5.77 10.01
N LEU A 52 6.45 -5.70 9.04
CA LEU A 52 5.09 -5.31 9.32
C LEU A 52 4.32 -6.38 10.13
N LEU A 53 4.49 -7.66 9.80
CA LEU A 53 3.91 -8.75 10.58
C LEU A 53 4.39 -8.73 12.05
N ASN A 54 5.70 -8.57 12.27
CA ASN A 54 6.26 -8.43 13.62
C ASN A 54 5.81 -7.15 14.34
N PHE A 55 5.54 -6.09 13.58
CA PHE A 55 4.97 -4.86 14.13
C PHE A 55 3.51 -5.06 14.58
N LEU A 56 2.74 -5.83 13.81
CA LEU A 56 1.35 -6.17 14.06
C LEU A 56 1.16 -7.29 15.09
N GLU A 57 2.19 -8.09 15.34
CA GLU A 57 2.12 -9.22 16.26
C GLU A 57 1.77 -8.72 17.68
N PRO A 58 0.78 -9.34 18.36
CA PRO A 58 0.34 -8.87 19.67
C PRO A 58 1.44 -9.08 20.71
N ARG A 59 2.19 -8.02 21.03
CA ARG A 59 3.11 -8.03 22.18
C ARG A 59 2.38 -7.86 23.52
N ASN A 60 1.09 -7.53 23.48
CA ASN A 60 0.17 -7.39 24.61
C ASN A 60 -1.30 -7.42 24.15
N ALA A 61 -2.24 -7.57 25.10
CA ALA A 61 -3.68 -7.75 24.84
C ALA A 61 -4.37 -6.56 24.12
N GLU A 62 -3.75 -5.38 24.09
CA GLU A 62 -4.31 -4.18 23.45
C GLU A 62 -4.22 -4.21 21.91
N VAL A 63 -3.30 -4.99 21.34
CA VAL A 63 -3.10 -5.09 19.87
C VAL A 63 -4.12 -6.02 19.21
N HIS A 64 -4.70 -6.98 19.95
CA HIS A 64 -5.72 -7.91 19.42
C HIS A 64 -6.95 -7.19 18.85
N HIS A 65 -7.27 -5.99 19.33
CA HIS A 65 -8.41 -5.20 18.87
C HIS A 65 -8.16 -4.44 17.55
N PHE A 66 -6.92 -4.39 17.06
CA PHE A 66 -6.56 -3.53 15.93
C PHE A 66 -7.11 -4.05 14.59
N VAL A 67 -7.23 -5.38 14.43
CA VAL A 67 -7.67 -6.03 13.19
C VAL A 67 -9.07 -6.63 13.28
N GLN A 68 -9.48 -7.07 14.47
CA GLN A 68 -10.74 -7.79 14.67
C GLN A 68 -11.94 -7.00 14.12
N GLY A 69 -12.74 -7.67 13.28
CA GLY A 69 -13.95 -7.10 12.67
C GLY A 69 -13.71 -6.12 11.53
N LYS A 70 -12.47 -5.70 11.25
CA LYS A 70 -12.17 -4.72 10.19
C LYS A 70 -12.27 -5.33 8.79
N ARG A 71 -12.67 -4.50 7.82
CA ARG A 71 -12.46 -4.79 6.39
C ARG A 71 -11.05 -4.35 6.04
N VAL A 72 -10.21 -5.30 5.65
CA VAL A 72 -8.78 -5.09 5.40
C VAL A 72 -8.48 -5.17 3.92
N LEU A 73 -7.66 -4.25 3.43
CA LEU A 73 -7.02 -4.33 2.12
C LEU A 73 -5.54 -4.69 2.30
N ASP A 74 -5.11 -5.77 1.68
CA ASP A 74 -3.69 -6.08 1.44
C ASP A 74 -3.30 -5.52 0.07
N LEU A 75 -2.72 -4.32 0.05
CA LEU A 75 -2.38 -3.58 -1.17
C LEU A 75 -0.96 -3.92 -1.63
N GLY A 76 -0.80 -4.34 -2.89
CA GLY A 76 0.47 -4.87 -3.37
C GLY A 76 0.83 -6.17 -2.65
N CYS A 77 -0.14 -7.07 -2.51
CA CYS A 77 -0.09 -8.16 -1.53
C CYS A 77 1.01 -9.21 -1.75
N GLY A 78 1.56 -9.32 -2.97
CA GLY A 78 2.52 -10.38 -3.31
C GLY A 78 1.96 -11.77 -2.99
N ALA A 79 2.60 -12.49 -2.07
CA ALA A 79 2.13 -13.78 -1.57
C ALA A 79 0.89 -13.73 -0.64
N GLY A 80 0.43 -12.53 -0.26
CA GLY A 80 -0.79 -12.31 0.54
C GLY A 80 -0.62 -12.50 2.04
N LEU A 81 0.60 -12.49 2.56
CA LEU A 81 0.84 -12.83 3.97
C LEU A 81 0.20 -11.84 4.95
N LEU A 82 0.14 -10.55 4.62
CA LEU A 82 -0.49 -9.53 5.47
C LEU A 82 -2.00 -9.75 5.57
N GLY A 83 -2.65 -10.02 4.44
CA GLY A 83 -4.07 -10.31 4.41
C GLY A 83 -4.43 -11.66 5.05
N ILE A 84 -3.60 -12.70 4.87
CA ILE A 84 -3.77 -13.99 5.56
C ILE A 84 -3.64 -13.80 7.08
N TYR A 85 -2.63 -13.05 7.53
CA TYR A 85 -2.49 -12.69 8.93
C TYR A 85 -3.73 -11.94 9.43
N ALA A 86 -4.24 -10.97 8.66
CA ALA A 86 -5.44 -10.23 9.04
C ALA A 86 -6.68 -11.13 9.22
N LEU A 87 -6.86 -12.14 8.36
CA LEU A 87 -7.91 -13.15 8.53
C LEU A 87 -7.72 -13.95 9.83
N GLN A 88 -6.49 -14.37 10.13
CA GLN A 88 -6.17 -15.09 11.37
C GLN A 88 -6.45 -14.24 12.63
N GLN A 89 -6.30 -12.92 12.53
CA GLN A 89 -6.62 -11.97 13.61
C GLN A 89 -8.11 -11.54 13.63
N GLY A 90 -8.97 -12.19 12.85
CA GLY A 90 -10.41 -11.97 12.90
C GLY A 90 -10.92 -10.79 12.08
N ALA A 91 -10.22 -10.37 11.03
CA ALA A 91 -10.77 -9.45 10.03
C ALA A 91 -12.10 -9.99 9.48
N SER A 92 -13.11 -9.12 9.32
CA SER A 92 -14.43 -9.51 8.80
C SER A 92 -14.41 -9.78 7.30
N ARG A 93 -13.49 -9.11 6.60
CA ARG A 93 -13.25 -9.28 5.16
C ARG A 93 -11.82 -8.88 4.85
N VAL A 94 -11.17 -9.63 3.98
CA VAL A 94 -9.88 -9.24 3.40
C VAL A 94 -10.01 -9.20 1.88
N VAL A 95 -9.56 -8.10 1.29
CA VAL A 95 -9.37 -7.97 -0.15
C VAL A 95 -7.88 -7.89 -0.41
N PHE A 96 -7.44 -8.62 -1.41
CA PHE A 96 -6.05 -8.65 -1.83
C PHE A 96 -5.94 -7.99 -3.20
N GLN A 97 -5.00 -7.05 -3.34
CA GLN A 97 -4.70 -6.39 -4.60
C GLN A 97 -3.27 -6.73 -5.03
N THR A 98 -3.14 -7.19 -6.27
CA THR A 98 -1.85 -7.51 -6.90
C THR A 98 -1.92 -7.21 -8.40
N ASN A 99 -0.77 -7.01 -9.04
CA ASN A 99 -0.68 -6.88 -10.49
C ASN A 99 -0.79 -8.24 -11.23
N ARG A 100 -1.05 -9.35 -10.52
CA ARG A 100 -1.16 -10.70 -11.10
C ARG A 100 -2.57 -11.27 -11.08
N ARG A 101 -2.88 -12.09 -12.09
CA ARG A 101 -4.13 -12.86 -12.15
C ARG A 101 -4.01 -14.13 -11.32
N ALA A 102 -4.95 -14.36 -10.41
CA ALA A 102 -5.11 -15.62 -9.67
C ALA A 102 -6.45 -16.27 -10.02
N LYS A 103 -6.51 -17.61 -10.09
CA LYS A 103 -7.65 -18.34 -10.69
C LYS A 103 -8.78 -18.76 -9.72
N SER A 104 -8.67 -18.52 -8.41
CA SER A 104 -9.56 -19.20 -7.44
C SER A 104 -10.00 -18.40 -6.20
N VAL A 105 -9.75 -17.10 -6.14
CA VAL A 105 -10.15 -16.24 -5.01
C VAL A 105 -10.57 -14.87 -5.57
N SER A 106 -11.44 -14.15 -4.85
CA SER A 106 -11.81 -12.77 -5.23
C SER A 106 -10.64 -11.81 -4.99
N PHE A 107 -9.78 -11.66 -5.99
CA PHE A 107 -8.72 -10.66 -6.07
C PHE A 107 -9.13 -9.52 -7.00
N TYR A 108 -8.69 -8.31 -6.68
CA TYR A 108 -8.62 -7.24 -7.69
C TYR A 108 -7.22 -7.25 -8.27
N SER A 109 -7.13 -7.30 -9.60
CA SER A 109 -5.85 -7.19 -10.31
C SER A 109 -5.90 -6.09 -11.34
N GLY A 110 -4.89 -5.24 -11.35
CA GLY A 110 -4.82 -4.08 -12.23
C GLY A 110 -3.91 -2.97 -11.67
N ASP A 111 -3.71 -1.94 -12.50
CA ASP A 111 -3.01 -0.72 -12.12
C ASP A 111 -3.76 0.03 -11.02
N TRP A 112 -3.02 0.74 -10.16
CA TRP A 112 -3.62 1.49 -9.05
C TRP A 112 -4.58 2.58 -9.53
N HIS A 113 -4.32 3.23 -10.66
CA HIS A 113 -5.22 4.25 -11.20
C HIS A 113 -6.54 3.64 -11.69
N ASP A 114 -6.48 2.59 -12.51
CA ASP A 114 -7.68 1.91 -13.03
C ASP A 114 -8.55 1.33 -11.91
N LEU A 115 -7.91 0.73 -10.90
CA LEU A 115 -8.62 0.23 -9.72
C LEU A 115 -9.19 1.38 -8.89
N SER A 116 -8.52 2.52 -8.78
CA SER A 116 -9.07 3.69 -8.11
C SER A 116 -10.32 4.22 -8.81
N GLU A 117 -10.35 4.29 -10.14
CA GLU A 117 -11.56 4.67 -10.90
C GLU A 117 -12.70 3.69 -10.67
N LEU A 118 -12.42 2.38 -10.75
CA LEU A 118 -13.41 1.34 -10.44
C LEU A 118 -13.95 1.48 -9.02
N TRP A 119 -13.09 1.67 -8.02
CA TRP A 119 -13.48 1.74 -6.62
C TRP A 119 -14.17 3.05 -6.25
N ARG A 120 -14.02 4.11 -7.04
CA ARG A 120 -14.89 5.30 -6.94
C ARG A 120 -16.34 4.95 -7.27
N THR A 121 -16.58 4.04 -8.22
CA THR A 121 -17.94 3.59 -8.57
C THR A 121 -18.51 2.56 -7.59
N LEU A 122 -17.64 1.80 -6.91
CA LEU A 122 -18.01 0.83 -5.88
C LEU A 122 -17.88 1.45 -4.49
N SER A 123 -18.77 2.38 -4.14
CA SER A 123 -18.73 3.10 -2.85
C SER A 123 -18.71 2.21 -1.61
N ASP A 124 -19.26 1.00 -1.71
CA ASP A 124 -19.30 0.03 -0.62
C ASP A 124 -17.95 -0.69 -0.39
N LEU A 125 -17.03 -0.59 -1.36
CA LEU A 125 -15.69 -1.14 -1.29
C LEU A 125 -14.73 -0.11 -0.68
N ARG A 126 -14.78 -0.02 0.65
CA ARG A 126 -13.86 0.78 1.47
C ARG A 126 -13.32 -0.06 2.61
N PHE A 127 -12.13 0.27 3.07
CA PHE A 127 -11.38 -0.53 4.03
C PHE A 127 -11.09 0.26 5.30
N ASP A 128 -11.31 -0.39 6.44
CA ASP A 128 -11.03 0.18 7.77
C ASP A 128 -9.54 0.04 8.13
N LEU A 129 -8.82 -0.81 7.41
CA LEU A 129 -7.38 -0.97 7.52
C LEU A 129 -6.79 -1.29 6.15
N ILE A 130 -5.76 -0.54 5.74
CA ILE A 130 -4.95 -0.88 4.58
C ILE A 130 -3.57 -1.31 5.07
N LEU A 131 -3.16 -2.52 4.70
CA LEU A 131 -1.84 -3.08 4.97
C LEU A 131 -1.06 -3.13 3.65
N THR A 132 0.20 -2.74 3.69
CA THR A 132 1.08 -2.83 2.53
C THR A 132 2.55 -2.81 2.95
N ALA A 133 3.43 -3.37 2.15
CA ALA A 133 4.86 -3.41 2.41
C ALA A 133 5.66 -3.20 1.12
N GLU A 134 6.67 -2.34 1.20
CA GLU A 134 7.64 -2.07 0.15
C GLU A 134 7.06 -1.68 -1.21
N ILE A 135 6.15 -0.69 -1.23
CA ILE A 135 5.49 -0.24 -2.46
C ILE A 135 5.90 1.17 -2.92
N ILE A 136 6.79 1.84 -2.19
CA ILE A 136 7.23 3.23 -2.49
C ILE A 136 8.58 3.30 -3.22
N TYR A 137 9.02 2.21 -3.85
CA TYR A 137 10.33 2.16 -4.51
C TYR A 137 10.41 3.02 -5.79
N ARG A 138 9.26 3.44 -6.35
CA ARG A 138 9.13 4.23 -7.60
C ARG A 138 8.43 5.58 -7.34
N PRO A 139 9.17 6.68 -7.21
CA PRO A 139 8.61 8.02 -6.99
C PRO A 139 7.57 8.45 -8.03
N GLU A 140 7.73 8.03 -9.28
CA GLU A 140 6.80 8.35 -10.35
C GLU A 140 5.39 7.75 -10.14
N LEU A 141 5.26 6.75 -9.27
CA LEU A 141 3.98 6.12 -8.94
C LEU A 141 3.32 6.70 -7.67
N TYR A 142 3.95 7.64 -6.96
CA TYR A 142 3.42 8.20 -5.71
C TYR A 142 2.03 8.80 -5.87
N VAL A 143 1.76 9.47 -7.00
CA VAL A 143 0.44 10.04 -7.31
C VAL A 143 -0.62 8.95 -7.40
N LYS A 144 -0.36 7.90 -8.20
CA LYS A 144 -1.28 6.77 -8.36
C LYS A 144 -1.52 6.03 -7.04
N LEU A 145 -0.45 5.81 -6.28
CA LEU A 145 -0.55 5.16 -4.98
C LEU A 145 -1.40 5.98 -4.01
N HIS A 146 -1.14 7.28 -3.90
CA HIS A 146 -1.89 8.14 -3.00
C HIS A 146 -3.38 8.23 -3.40
N GLU A 147 -3.70 8.31 -4.69
CA GLU A 147 -5.08 8.25 -5.17
C GLU A 147 -5.77 6.94 -4.78
N MET A 148 -5.08 5.81 -4.95
CA MET A 148 -5.58 4.50 -4.55
C MET A 148 -5.83 4.43 -3.04
N LEU A 149 -4.89 4.90 -2.21
CA LEU A 149 -5.05 4.94 -0.76
C LEU A 149 -6.23 5.84 -0.33
N ASP A 150 -6.41 6.99 -0.98
CA ASP A 150 -7.51 7.92 -0.70
C ASP A 150 -8.87 7.32 -1.06
N VAL A 151 -8.97 6.72 -2.25
CA VAL A 151 -10.21 6.07 -2.68
C VAL A 151 -10.50 4.83 -1.84
N ALA A 152 -9.50 4.06 -1.43
CA ALA A 152 -9.70 2.79 -0.72
C ALA A 152 -10.05 2.97 0.76
N LEU A 153 -9.46 3.96 1.43
CA LEU A 153 -9.58 4.11 2.89
C LEU A 153 -10.98 4.60 3.28
N ALA A 154 -11.63 3.89 4.20
CA ALA A 154 -12.93 4.30 4.72
C ALA A 154 -12.86 5.67 5.44
N HIS A 155 -13.96 6.41 5.38
CA HIS A 155 -14.07 7.76 5.94
C HIS A 155 -14.47 7.74 7.43
N ASN A 156 -13.95 6.79 8.21
CA ASN A 156 -14.16 6.74 9.66
C ASN A 156 -12.86 7.09 10.42
N PRO A 157 -12.95 7.69 11.63
CA PRO A 157 -11.78 8.11 12.40
C PRO A 157 -10.80 6.99 12.78
N ASP A 158 -11.31 5.76 12.83
CA ASP A 158 -10.55 4.56 13.21
C ASP A 158 -9.89 3.86 12.01
N SER A 159 -10.10 4.38 10.80
CA SER A 159 -9.48 3.89 9.58
C SER A 159 -8.02 4.31 9.53
N SER A 160 -7.16 3.38 9.14
CA SER A 160 -5.72 3.62 9.09
C SER A 160 -5.04 2.86 7.97
N ILE A 161 -3.89 3.36 7.57
CA ILE A 161 -2.98 2.73 6.61
C ILE A 161 -1.69 2.43 7.37
N LEU A 162 -1.22 1.19 7.29
CA LEU A 162 0.08 0.79 7.82
C LEU A 162 0.97 0.31 6.67
N MET A 163 2.14 0.92 6.56
CA MET A 163 3.09 0.63 5.48
C MET A 163 4.48 0.38 6.04
N ALA A 164 5.02 -0.82 5.86
CA ALA A 164 6.44 -1.07 6.13
C ALA A 164 7.26 -0.80 4.87
N ASN A 165 8.30 0.03 4.97
CA ASN A 165 9.13 0.38 3.83
C ASN A 165 10.60 0.42 4.24
N LYS A 166 11.46 0.06 3.30
CA LYS A 166 12.88 0.37 3.39
C LYS A 166 13.05 1.90 3.38
N LEU A 167 14.00 2.41 4.17
CA LEU A 167 14.26 3.84 4.25
C LEU A 167 14.65 4.44 2.89
N SER A 168 15.42 3.68 2.09
CA SER A 168 15.89 4.07 0.76
C SER A 168 16.03 2.86 -0.19
N TYR A 169 15.52 3.00 -1.42
CA TYR A 169 15.61 2.02 -2.51
C TYR A 169 16.67 2.48 -3.52
N HIS A 170 17.93 2.16 -3.24
CA HIS A 170 19.07 2.50 -4.08
C HIS A 170 18.88 1.99 -5.52
N GLY A 171 19.21 2.83 -6.51
CA GLY A 171 19.14 2.52 -7.94
C GLY A 171 17.80 2.83 -8.61
N ILE A 172 16.68 2.73 -7.89
CA ILE A 172 15.32 3.01 -8.42
C ILE A 172 14.80 4.37 -7.94
N GLY A 173 15.30 4.87 -6.80
CA GLY A 173 15.16 6.27 -6.38
C GLY A 173 14.10 6.53 -5.30
N GLY A 174 13.21 5.57 -5.03
CA GLY A 174 12.25 5.68 -3.93
C GLY A 174 12.93 5.82 -2.57
N ASN A 175 12.36 6.64 -1.70
CA ASN A 175 12.74 6.72 -0.29
C ASN A 175 11.59 7.26 0.54
N VAL A 176 11.64 6.95 1.84
CA VAL A 176 10.57 7.30 2.78
C VAL A 176 10.42 8.81 2.94
N TYR A 177 11.52 9.55 3.00
CA TYR A 177 11.47 10.99 3.28
C TYR A 177 10.75 11.75 2.16
N ASP A 178 11.04 11.43 0.90
CA ASP A 178 10.36 12.02 -0.24
C ASP A 178 8.87 11.62 -0.27
N PHE A 179 8.55 10.38 0.08
CA PHE A 179 7.15 9.95 0.17
C PHE A 179 6.39 10.66 1.30
N VAL A 180 7.00 10.81 2.48
CA VAL A 180 6.42 11.54 3.61
C VAL A 180 6.15 12.99 3.22
N LYS A 181 7.15 13.68 2.65
CA LYS A 181 7.00 15.05 2.16
C LYS A 181 5.87 15.15 1.14
N PHE A 182 5.82 14.23 0.18
CA PHE A 182 4.75 14.17 -0.81
C PHE A 182 3.36 14.02 -0.17
N VAL A 183 3.20 13.16 0.84
CA VAL A 183 1.93 12.96 1.56
C VAL A 183 1.54 14.21 2.36
N GLU A 184 2.50 14.83 3.05
CA GLU A 184 2.29 16.06 3.83
C GLU A 184 1.85 17.23 2.95
N GLU A 185 2.48 17.42 1.78
CA GLU A 185 2.13 18.44 0.80
C GLU A 185 0.72 18.25 0.22
N ARG A 186 0.26 17.00 0.05
CA ARG A 186 -1.11 16.68 -0.39
C ARG A 186 -2.15 17.05 0.67
N GLY A 187 -1.80 16.96 1.96
CA GLY A 187 -2.66 17.36 3.07
C GLY A 187 -3.96 16.56 3.17
N VAL A 188 -3.96 15.29 2.73
CA VAL A 188 -5.10 14.36 2.84
C VAL A 188 -4.94 13.44 4.05
N PHE A 189 -3.71 13.03 4.35
CA PHE A 189 -3.39 12.12 5.45
C PHE A 189 -2.44 12.77 6.45
N SER A 190 -2.67 12.52 7.74
CA SER A 190 -1.65 12.68 8.78
C SER A 190 -0.83 11.41 8.85
N LEU A 191 0.45 11.52 9.21
CA LEU A 191 1.40 10.41 9.19
C LEU A 191 2.25 10.40 10.47
N ASN A 192 2.55 9.19 10.96
CA ASN A 192 3.57 8.94 11.96
C ASN A 192 4.57 7.91 11.41
N MET A 193 5.87 8.12 11.69
CA MET A 193 6.94 7.21 11.28
C MET A 193 7.56 6.55 12.51
N LYS A 194 7.68 5.23 12.48
CA LYS A 194 8.36 4.44 13.52
C LYS A 194 9.40 3.52 12.90
N GLN A 195 10.62 3.54 13.41
CA GLN A 195 11.68 2.63 12.99
C GLN A 195 11.39 1.20 13.45
N LEU A 196 11.64 0.22 12.58
CA LEU A 196 11.38 -1.21 12.81
C LEU A 196 12.64 -2.03 13.05
N THR A 197 13.82 -1.49 12.73
CA THR A 197 15.10 -2.19 12.78
C THR A 197 16.18 -1.31 13.42
N ASP A 198 16.99 -1.88 14.30
CA ASP A 198 18.07 -1.16 14.98
C ASP A 198 19.45 -1.35 14.31
N SER A 199 19.57 -2.28 13.35
CA SER A 199 20.83 -2.52 12.62
C SER A 199 20.58 -3.03 11.20
N GLY A 200 21.55 -2.83 10.30
CA GLY A 200 21.46 -3.26 8.90
C GLY A 200 20.68 -2.30 8.00
N ILE A 201 19.88 -2.85 7.09
CA ILE A 201 18.97 -2.06 6.25
C ILE A 201 17.87 -1.48 7.13
N ALA A 202 17.74 -0.16 7.16
CA ALA A 202 16.72 0.51 7.96
C ALA A 202 15.33 0.32 7.35
N TYR A 203 14.41 -0.25 8.11
CA TYR A 203 12.97 -0.29 7.82
C TYR A 203 12.20 0.61 8.77
N VAL A 204 11.11 1.18 8.26
CA VAL A 204 10.18 2.01 9.02
C VAL A 204 8.74 1.62 8.72
N CYS A 205 7.88 1.73 9.73
CA CYS A 205 6.44 1.69 9.59
C CYS A 205 5.93 3.13 9.49
N LEU A 206 5.19 3.41 8.41
CA LEU A 206 4.39 4.61 8.26
C LEU A 206 2.95 4.28 8.67
N SER A 207 2.44 5.00 9.66
CA SER A 207 1.05 4.91 10.11
C SER A 207 0.32 6.17 9.65
N MET A 208 -0.63 6.03 8.74
CA MET A 208 -1.39 7.16 8.20
C MET A 208 -2.87 7.10 8.55
N LYS A 209 -3.46 8.26 8.79
CA LYS A 209 -4.90 8.45 9.00
C LYS A 209 -5.40 9.62 8.18
N ARG A 210 -6.67 9.59 7.78
CA ARG A 210 -7.28 10.72 7.07
C ARG A 210 -7.31 11.95 7.98
N ILE A 211 -6.91 13.11 7.47
CA ILE A 211 -7.06 14.38 8.19
C ILE A 211 -8.55 14.73 8.20
N LEU A 212 -9.18 14.59 9.37
CA LEU A 212 -10.54 15.06 9.59
C LEU A 212 -10.53 16.58 9.58
N THR A 213 -10.99 17.15 8.48
CA THR A 213 -11.04 18.60 8.32
C THR A 213 -12.19 19.11 9.19
N SER A 214 -11.89 19.90 10.22
CA SER A 214 -12.95 20.62 10.94
C SER A 214 -13.65 21.59 9.98
N TYR A 215 -14.93 21.88 10.23
CA TYR A 215 -15.75 22.76 9.37
C TYR A 215 -15.05 24.11 9.10
N SER A 216 -14.26 24.63 10.05
CA SER A 216 -13.54 25.91 9.90
C SER A 216 -12.41 25.85 8.87
N THR A 217 -11.70 24.73 8.76
CA THR A 217 -10.58 24.57 7.83
C THR A 217 -11.07 24.41 6.39
N LEU A 218 -12.26 23.83 6.19
CA LEU A 218 -12.91 23.71 4.89
C LEU A 218 -13.28 25.08 4.32
N VAL A 219 -13.86 25.96 5.15
CA VAL A 219 -14.20 27.34 4.78
C VAL A 219 -12.94 28.13 4.39
N SER A 220 -11.85 27.99 5.15
CA SER A 220 -10.58 28.66 4.83
C SER A 220 -9.96 28.19 3.50
N ARG A 221 -10.07 26.90 3.14
CA ARG A 221 -9.59 26.39 1.85
C ARG A 221 -10.46 26.86 0.68
N ILE A 222 -11.78 26.92 0.86
CA ILE A 222 -12.71 27.48 -0.15
C ILE A 222 -12.43 28.97 -0.34
N ALA A 223 -12.26 29.73 0.75
CA ALA A 223 -11.95 31.16 0.70
C ALA A 223 -10.59 31.45 0.03
N ALA A 224 -9.59 30.58 0.23
CA ALA A 224 -8.28 30.70 -0.42
C ALA A 224 -8.32 30.38 -1.93
N GLY A 225 -9.22 29.50 -2.37
CA GLY A 225 -9.43 29.16 -3.79
C GLY A 225 -10.24 30.20 -4.58
N ILE A 226 -11.08 30.98 -3.91
CA ILE A 226 -11.83 32.09 -4.52
C ILE A 226 -10.99 33.38 -4.43
N ARG A 227 -9.86 33.44 -5.15
CA ARG A 227 -9.28 34.73 -5.53
C ARG A 227 -9.91 35.15 -6.85
N ILE A 228 -10.97 35.96 -6.75
CA ILE A 228 -11.53 36.67 -7.91
C ILE A 228 -10.40 37.55 -8.47
N GLN A 229 -9.83 37.18 -9.62
CA GLN A 229 -9.05 38.11 -10.41
C GLN A 229 -9.99 39.25 -10.81
N HIS A 230 -9.87 40.40 -10.13
CA HIS A 230 -10.37 41.65 -10.67
C HIS A 230 -9.52 41.99 -11.91
N CYS A 231 -10.00 41.56 -13.08
CA CYS A 231 -9.57 42.14 -14.35
C CYS A 231 -10.00 43.62 -14.34
N GLN A 232 -9.04 44.52 -14.11
CA GLN A 232 -9.26 45.93 -14.42
C GLN A 232 -9.35 46.06 -15.95
N CYS A 233 -10.55 46.34 -16.45
CA CYS A 233 -10.71 46.88 -17.80
C CYS A 233 -10.04 48.26 -17.80
N LYS A 234 -9.06 48.44 -18.69
CA LYS A 234 -8.51 49.75 -19.02
C LYS A 234 -9.45 50.39 -20.03
N ASP A 235 -10.00 51.54 -19.68
CA ASP A 235 -10.51 52.52 -20.64
C ASP A 235 -9.35 53.23 -21.35
#